data_AF-A0A7C4F948-F1
#
_entry.id   AF-A0A7C4F948-F1
#
_cell.length_a   1.000
_cell.length_b   1.000
_cell.length_c   1.000
_cell.angle_alpha   90.00
_cell.angle_beta   90.00
_cell.angle_gamma   90.00
#
_symmetry.space_group_name_H-M   'P 1'
#
loop_
_entity.id
_entity.type
_entity.pdbx_description
1 polymer ?
#
loop_
_entity_poly.entity_id
_entity_poly.type
_entity_poly.pdbx_seq_one_letter_code
_entity_poly.pdbx_strand_id
1 'polypeptide(L)' 'MKDEKHREPSEKKVRDKKVEHKIRADETIEDIMRRIEELQEKHPDREFFLDGDEFAICSRPRKSEVDEQRT' A
#
# COMPACT_ATOMS: atom_id res chain seq x y z
N MET A 1 -31.86 9.07 -29.35
CA MET A 1 -32.09 8.55 -27.98
C MET A 1 -31.19 7.36 -27.77
N LYS A 2 -30.16 7.53 -26.95
CA LYS A 2 -29.47 6.52 -26.13
C LYS A 2 -28.31 7.25 -25.46
N ASP A 3 -28.66 7.88 -24.34
CA ASP A 3 -27.74 8.40 -23.34
C ASP A 3 -26.99 7.20 -22.75
N GLU A 4 -25.81 6.89 -23.28
CA GLU A 4 -24.94 5.86 -22.72
C GLU A 4 -24.01 6.51 -21.69
N LYS A 5 -24.63 6.74 -20.53
CA LYS A 5 -24.08 6.73 -19.18
C LYS A 5 -22.55 6.83 -19.06
N HIS A 6 -22.11 8.01 -18.63
CA HIS A 6 -20.83 8.24 -17.97
C HIS A 6 -20.43 7.06 -17.08
N ARG A 7 -19.34 6.39 -17.42
CA ARG A 7 -18.53 5.65 -16.45
C ARG A 7 -17.34 6.53 -16.13
N GLU A 8 -17.43 7.24 -15.01
CA GLU A 8 -16.29 7.91 -14.42
C GLU A 8 -15.18 6.85 -14.23
N PRO A 9 -13.94 7.07 -14.68
CA PRO A 9 -12.82 6.34 -14.12
C PRO A 9 -12.62 6.85 -12.69
N SER A 10 -13.41 6.31 -11.77
CA SER A 10 -13.10 6.34 -10.35
C SER A 10 -11.76 5.63 -10.18
N GLU A 11 -10.71 6.40 -9.94
CA GLU A 11 -9.76 6.21 -8.84
C GLU A 11 -8.50 7.00 -9.14
N LYS A 12 -8.44 8.16 -8.49
CA LYS A 12 -7.31 9.05 -8.45
C LYS A 12 -6.09 8.32 -7.87
N LYS A 13 -5.19 7.87 -8.75
CA LYS A 13 -3.74 8.04 -8.62
C LYS A 13 -3.13 7.57 -7.26
N VAL A 14 -3.17 6.28 -6.97
CA VAL A 14 -2.30 5.63 -5.95
C VAL A 14 -0.86 5.61 -6.48
N ARG A 15 -0.14 6.75 -6.50
CA ARG A 15 1.19 6.82 -7.16
C ARG A 15 2.39 6.61 -6.26
N ASP A 16 2.20 6.45 -4.95
CA ASP A 16 3.32 6.33 -3.99
C ASP A 16 3.36 4.99 -3.24
N LYS A 17 2.72 3.96 -3.80
CA LYS A 17 2.84 2.58 -3.32
C LYS A 17 4.13 1.96 -3.87
N LYS A 18 4.96 1.39 -2.99
CA LYS A 18 6.12 0.58 -3.36
C LYS A 18 5.95 -0.84 -2.82
N VAL A 19 6.15 -1.85 -3.67
CA VAL A 19 6.27 -3.24 -3.23
C VAL A 19 7.62 -3.42 -2.56
N GLU A 20 7.64 -3.84 -1.30
CA GLU A 20 8.86 -4.04 -0.50
C GLU A 20 9.21 -5.52 -0.40
N HIS A 21 8.20 -6.38 -0.37
CA HIS A 21 8.38 -7.81 -0.29
C HIS A 21 7.21 -8.56 -0.91
N LYS A 22 7.48 -9.56 -1.76
CA LYS A 22 6.46 -10.48 -2.26
C LYS A 22 6.39 -11.69 -1.34
N ILE A 23 5.17 -12.05 -0.94
CA ILE A 23 4.89 -13.16 -0.04
C ILE A 23 4.85 -14.45 -0.85
N ARG A 24 5.53 -15.47 -0.34
CA ARG A 24 5.54 -16.82 -0.90
C ARG A 24 4.44 -17.66 -0.26
N ALA A 25 3.95 -18.66 -0.99
CA ALA A 25 2.86 -19.50 -0.52
C ALA A 25 3.22 -20.36 0.71
N ASP A 26 4.52 -20.56 0.98
CA ASP A 26 5.06 -21.32 2.10
C ASP A 26 5.36 -20.45 3.34
N GLU A 27 5.26 -19.13 3.24
CA GLU A 27 5.47 -18.24 4.37
C GLU A 27 4.27 -18.26 5.33
N THR A 28 4.55 -18.35 6.62
CA THR A 28 3.52 -18.26 7.64
C THR A 28 3.18 -16.81 7.94
N ILE A 29 2.02 -16.58 8.58
CA ILE A 29 1.67 -15.25 9.07
C ILE A 29 2.73 -14.71 10.05
N GLU A 30 3.35 -15.57 10.86
CA GLU A 30 4.42 -15.16 11.76
C GLU A 30 5.66 -14.65 11.00
N ASP A 31 6.06 -15.34 9.93
CA ASP A 31 7.19 -14.92 9.09
C ASP A 31 6.90 -13.56 8.43
N ILE A 32 5.69 -13.39 7.92
CA ILE A 32 5.23 -12.14 7.31
C ILE A 32 5.26 -11.00 8.33
N MET A 33 4.76 -11.22 9.54
CA MET A 33 4.74 -10.19 10.59
C MET A 33 6.16 -9.80 11.04
N ARG A 34 7.05 -10.78 11.25
CA ARG A 34 8.47 -10.52 11.52
C ARG A 34 9.11 -9.71 10.40
N ARG A 35 8.77 -10.01 9.14
CA ARG A 35 9.28 -9.26 8.00
C ARG A 35 8.78 -7.82 7.98
N ILE A 36 7.53 -7.58 8.36
CA ILE A 36 6.98 -6.23 8.51
C ILE A 36 7.74 -5.45 9.59
N GLU A 37 8.02 -6.06 10.75
CA GLU A 37 8.78 -5.43 11.83
C GLU A 37 10.18 -5.01 11.36
N GLU A 38 10.94 -5.91 10.73
CA GLU A 38 12.27 -5.59 10.18
C GLU A 38 12.24 -4.45 9.16
N LEU A 39 11.18 -4.37 8.36
CA LEU A 39 11.00 -3.34 7.36
C LEU A 39 10.65 -1.99 7.99
N GLN A 40 9.83 -1.98 9.04
CA GLN A 40 9.50 -0.79 9.81
C GLN A 40 10.73 -0.21 10.53
N GLU A 41 11.59 -1.07 11.09
CA GLU A 41 12.85 -0.63 11.70
C GLU A 41 13.81 0.02 10.69
N LYS A 42 13.87 -0.50 9.47
CA LYS A 42 14.72 0.03 8.38
C LYS A 42 14.16 1.30 7.75
N HIS A 43 12.85 1.48 7.77
CA HIS A 43 12.14 2.59 7.12
C HIS A 43 11.09 3.20 8.05
N PRO A 44 11.51 3.89 9.13
CA PRO A 44 10.60 4.45 10.13
C PRO A 44 9.70 5.57 9.57
N ASP A 45 10.08 6.17 8.45
CA ASP A 45 9.35 7.18 7.70
C ASP A 45 8.21 6.61 6.84
N ARG A 46 8.03 5.28 6.84
CA ARG A 46 7.09 4.59 5.97
C ARG A 46 6.07 3.79 6.76
N GLU A 47 4.90 3.64 6.16
CA GLU A 47 3.81 2.79 6.64
C GLU A 47 3.79 1.54 5.78
N PHE A 48 3.79 0.37 6.41
CA PHE A 48 3.78 -0.94 5.75
C PHE A 48 2.42 -1.60 5.91
N PHE A 49 1.92 -2.19 4.83
CA PHE A 49 0.61 -2.84 4.77
C PHE A 49 0.65 -4.06 3.85
N LEU A 50 -0.29 -4.97 4.05
CA LEU A 50 -0.47 -6.13 3.19
C LEU A 50 -1.37 -5.77 2.02
N ASP A 51 -0.91 -6.09 0.81
CA ASP A 51 -1.72 -6.05 -0.40
C ASP A 51 -2.17 -7.48 -0.74
N GLY A 52 -3.49 -7.70 -0.62
CA GLY A 52 -4.10 -9.02 -0.81
C GLY A 52 -4.18 -9.45 -2.27
N ASP A 53 -4.20 -8.52 -3.22
CA ASP A 53 -4.26 -8.84 -4.65
C ASP A 53 -2.87 -9.22 -5.18
N GLU A 54 -1.84 -8.49 -4.73
CA GLU A 54 -0.45 -8.74 -5.15
C GLU A 54 0.28 -9.79 -4.29
N PHE A 55 -0.34 -10.27 -3.20
CA PHE A 55 0.30 -11.11 -2.18
C PHE A 55 1.65 -10.52 -1.76
N ALA A 56 1.65 -9.27 -1.29
CA ALA A 56 2.87 -8.52 -1.02
C ALA A 56 2.77 -7.59 0.19
N ILE A 57 3.89 -7.41 0.90
CA ILE A 57 4.07 -6.29 1.82
C ILE A 57 4.45 -5.07 0.99
N CYS A 58 3.62 -4.06 1.08
CA CYS A 58 3.79 -2.79 0.39
C CYS A 58 4.05 -1.68 1.40
N SER A 59 4.67 -0.60 0.95
CA SER A 59 4.88 0.59 1.76
C SER A 59 4.44 1.85 1.04
N ARG A 60 4.07 2.85 1.84
CA ARG A 60 3.86 4.24 1.39
C ARG A 60 4.57 5.19 2.36
N PRO A 61 4.97 6.39 1.91
CA PRO A 61 5.44 7.42 2.84
C PRO A 61 4.40 7.65 3.94
N ARG A 62 4.84 7.75 5.20
CA ARG A 62 3.94 8.23 6.25
C ARG A 62 3.57 9.65 5.89
N LYS A 63 2.27 9.95 5.90
CA LYS A 63 1.82 11.34 5.84
C LYS A 63 2.45 12.04 7.04
N SER A 64 3.26 13.06 6.78
CA SER A 64 3.64 13.97 7.85
C SER A 64 2.36 14.67 8.32
N GLU A 65 2.24 15.03 9.61
CA GLU A 65 1.07 15.80 10.10
C GLU A 65 0.83 17.12 9.32
N VAL A 66 1.78 17.53 8.47
CA VAL A 66 1.72 18.71 7.61
C VAL A 66 0.91 18.47 6.31
N ASP A 67 0.66 17.22 5.93
CA ASP A 67 -0.07 16.89 4.69
C ASP A 67 -1.61 16.96 4.83
N GLU A 68 -2.14 17.08 6.05
CA GLU A 68 -3.60 17.13 6.31
C GLU A 68 -4.20 18.55 6.13
N GLN A 69 -3.40 19.54 5.74
CA GLN A 69 -3.86 20.90 5.41
C GLN A 69 -3.68 21.29 3.94
N ARG A 70 -3.72 20.33 3.01
CA ARG A 70 -3.85 20.66 1.59
C ARG A 70 -4.96 19.83 0.93
N THR A 71 -6.07 20.54 0.72
CA THR A 71 -7.27 20.29 -0.09
C THR A 71 -8.40 19.47 0.51
#